data_AF-A0A7X1GKY6-F1
#
_entry.id   AF-A0A7X1GKY6-F1
#
_cell.length_a   1.000
_cell.length_b   1.000
_cell.length_c   1.000
_cell.angle_alpha   90.00
_cell.angle_beta   90.00
_cell.angle_gamma   90.00
#
_symmetry.space_group_name_H-M   'P 1'
#
loop_
_entity.id
_entity.type
_entity.pdbx_description
1 polymer ?
#
loop_
_entity_poly.entity_id
_entity_poly.type
_entity_poly.pdbx_seq_one_letter_code
_entity_poly.pdbx_strand_id
1 'polypeptide(L)'
;MPGNSFGKMFKITTWGESHGKAVGVVIDGCPPKIPLDEEIIQAMLNRRRPGMSVASTSRKEPDSAIIMSGVFDGFTTGTPIMIMVKNKDADSKAYEPYADLFRPGHGDITYLAKYGIRDWRGGGRASARETVGRVAAGAVAKTLLERKNVRIHAYTVELGGIKAEKRDIKVMDKNMFFCPDMDAAENMEKRVK
;
A
#
# COMPACT_ATOMS: atom_id res chain seq x y z
N MET A 1 -9.65 -3.53 16.54
CA MET A 1 -10.61 -2.42 16.36
C MET A 1 -11.40 -2.69 15.10
N PRO A 2 -12.73 -2.85 15.17
CA PRO A 2 -13.56 -2.70 13.97
C PRO A 2 -13.43 -1.26 13.48
N GLY A 3 -13.13 -1.06 12.20
CA GLY A 3 -13.07 0.27 11.60
C GLY A 3 -11.97 0.41 10.54
N ASN A 4 -12.03 1.53 9.82
CA ASN A 4 -11.07 1.92 8.79
C ASN A 4 -10.00 2.90 9.32
N SER A 5 -9.89 3.06 10.65
CA SER A 5 -9.00 4.01 11.29
C SER A 5 -7.91 3.33 12.14
N PHE A 6 -6.70 3.88 12.12
CA PHE A 6 -5.55 3.38 12.88
C PHE A 6 -4.75 4.54 13.48
N GLY A 7 -4.29 4.39 14.72
CA GLY A 7 -3.54 5.42 15.45
C GLY A 7 -4.37 6.21 16.47
N LYS A 8 -3.69 7.03 17.29
CA LYS A 8 -4.31 7.86 18.35
C LYS A 8 -4.17 9.34 18.06
N MET A 9 -2.94 9.87 18.19
CA MET A 9 -2.60 11.26 17.90
C MET A 9 -2.40 11.46 16.39
N PHE A 10 -1.42 10.75 15.83
CA PHE A 10 -1.33 10.58 14.38
C PHE A 10 -2.28 9.45 13.99
N LYS A 11 -3.43 9.81 13.40
CA LYS A 11 -4.50 8.88 13.08
C LYS A 11 -4.74 8.90 11.59
N ILE A 12 -4.81 7.71 11.00
CA ILE A 12 -5.13 7.53 9.59
C ILE A 12 -6.51 6.92 9.47
N THR A 13 -7.27 7.34 8.47
CA THR A 13 -8.56 6.77 8.10
C THR A 13 -8.54 6.47 6.60
N THR A 14 -8.46 5.19 6.23
CA THR A 14 -8.41 4.78 4.82
C THR A 14 -9.83 4.63 4.28
N TRP A 15 -10.02 4.84 2.98
CA TRP A 15 -11.33 4.76 2.32
C TRP A 15 -11.20 4.25 0.89
N GLY A 16 -12.33 3.84 0.32
CA GLY A 16 -12.46 3.36 -1.06
C GLY A 16 -12.24 1.85 -1.23
N GLU A 17 -12.74 1.36 -2.36
CA GLU A 17 -12.75 -0.03 -2.80
C GLU A 17 -11.91 -0.21 -4.08
N SER A 18 -11.47 -1.44 -4.34
CA SER A 18 -10.59 -1.73 -5.49
C SER A 18 -11.17 -1.43 -6.86
N HIS A 19 -12.51 -1.47 -7.01
CA HIS A 19 -13.23 -1.16 -8.25
C HIS A 19 -14.13 0.08 -8.09
N GLY A 20 -13.94 0.84 -7.01
CA GLY A 20 -14.52 2.18 -6.88
C GLY A 20 -13.77 3.19 -7.76
N LYS A 21 -14.19 4.46 -7.73
CA LYS A 21 -13.55 5.53 -8.51
C LYS A 21 -12.13 5.85 -8.02
N ALA A 22 -11.88 5.69 -6.73
CA ALA A 22 -10.62 6.01 -6.09
C ALA A 22 -10.48 5.28 -4.76
N VAL A 23 -9.25 5.24 -4.25
CA VAL A 23 -8.92 4.90 -2.87
C VAL A 23 -8.12 6.04 -2.25
N GLY A 24 -8.04 6.09 -0.93
CA GLY A 24 -7.29 7.16 -0.28
C GLY A 24 -7.19 7.01 1.22
N VAL A 25 -6.69 8.08 1.82
CA VAL A 25 -6.50 8.22 3.26
C VAL A 25 -6.73 9.66 3.71
N VAL A 26 -7.30 9.82 4.89
CA VAL A 26 -7.27 11.06 5.65
C VAL A 26 -6.33 10.86 6.83
N ILE A 27 -5.48 11.85 7.10
CA ILE A 27 -4.47 11.82 8.16
C ILE A 27 -4.74 12.99 9.10
N ASP A 28 -5.09 12.66 10.34
CA ASP A 28 -5.27 13.61 11.43
C ASP A 28 -4.05 13.62 12.36
N GLY A 29 -3.77 14.80 12.92
CA GLY A 29 -2.72 14.99 13.92
C GLY A 29 -1.29 15.00 13.37
N CYS A 30 -1.13 15.23 12.07
CA CYS A 30 0.16 15.57 11.49
C CYS A 30 0.55 17.01 11.91
N PRO A 31 1.74 17.25 12.51
CA PRO A 31 2.16 18.60 12.88
C PRO A 31 2.28 19.54 11.67
N PRO A 32 2.15 20.86 11.85
CA PRO A 32 2.38 21.83 10.78
C PRO A 32 3.87 21.94 10.43
N LYS A 33 4.16 22.62 9.31
CA LYS A 33 5.51 22.98 8.82
C LYS A 33 6.39 21.77 8.50
N ILE A 34 5.81 20.65 8.07
CA ILE A 34 6.54 19.50 7.53
C ILE A 34 6.52 19.63 6.00
N PRO A 35 7.67 19.59 5.31
CA PRO A 35 7.70 19.57 3.85
C PRO A 35 6.89 18.39 3.32
N LEU A 36 5.97 18.65 2.41
CA LEU A 36 5.13 17.61 1.81
C LEU A 36 4.63 18.04 0.44
N ASP A 37 4.86 17.17 -0.54
CA ASP A 37 4.34 17.25 -1.90
C ASP A 37 3.94 15.85 -2.39
N GLU A 38 3.37 15.77 -3.59
CA GLU A 38 2.97 14.49 -4.17
C GLU A 38 4.17 13.62 -4.58
N GLU A 39 5.34 14.20 -4.86
CA GLU A 39 6.53 13.44 -5.25
C GLU A 39 7.06 12.59 -4.10
N ILE A 40 7.08 13.13 -2.88
CA ILE A 40 7.43 12.42 -1.64
C ILE A 40 6.53 11.18 -1.46
N ILE A 41 5.24 11.35 -1.69
CA ILE A 41 4.26 10.25 -1.57
C ILE A 41 4.44 9.26 -2.72
N GLN A 42 4.62 9.76 -3.93
CA GLN A 42 4.76 8.96 -5.15
C GLN A 42 5.97 8.03 -5.08
N ALA A 43 7.09 8.48 -4.52
CA ALA A 43 8.28 7.64 -4.32
C ALA A 43 7.95 6.36 -3.52
N MET A 44 7.12 6.47 -2.49
CA MET A 44 6.68 5.32 -1.67
C MET A 44 5.62 4.48 -2.38
N LEU A 45 4.69 5.11 -3.11
CA LEU A 45 3.69 4.38 -3.91
C LEU A 45 4.33 3.59 -5.05
N ASN A 46 5.39 4.11 -5.66
CA ASN A 46 6.17 3.42 -6.69
C ASN A 46 6.81 2.13 -6.14
N ARG A 47 7.34 2.17 -4.91
CA ARG A 47 7.88 0.97 -4.22
C ARG A 47 6.80 -0.07 -3.91
N ARG A 48 5.56 0.38 -3.66
CA ARG A 48 4.39 -0.49 -3.42
C ARG A 48 3.84 -1.10 -4.71
N ARG A 49 3.97 -0.39 -5.83
CA ARG A 49 3.25 -0.69 -7.07
C ARG A 49 3.51 -2.14 -7.52
N PRO A 50 2.46 -2.91 -7.83
CA PRO A 50 2.62 -4.23 -8.44
C PRO A 50 3.20 -4.10 -9.86
N GLY A 51 3.75 -5.18 -10.39
CA GLY A 51 4.32 -5.24 -11.74
C GLY A 51 5.84 -5.15 -11.81
N MET A 52 6.52 -5.05 -10.66
CA MET A 52 7.99 -5.07 -10.58
C MET A 52 8.57 -6.50 -10.56
N SER A 53 7.72 -7.52 -10.37
CA SER A 53 8.14 -8.93 -10.28
C SER A 53 7.24 -9.89 -11.03
N VAL A 54 7.80 -11.04 -11.47
CA VAL A 54 7.05 -12.16 -12.06
C VAL A 54 5.90 -12.64 -11.14
N ALA A 55 6.06 -12.52 -9.83
CA ALA A 55 5.07 -12.89 -8.81
C ALA A 55 4.00 -11.82 -8.50
N SER A 56 3.91 -10.73 -9.27
CA SER A 56 2.99 -9.61 -9.00
C SER A 56 1.85 -9.50 -10.02
N THR A 57 0.80 -8.74 -9.70
CA THR A 57 -0.36 -8.60 -10.59
C THR A 57 0.01 -7.84 -11.87
N SER A 58 -0.70 -8.11 -12.97
CA SER A 58 -0.49 -7.48 -14.29
C SER A 58 -1.03 -6.04 -14.41
N ARG A 59 -1.65 -5.49 -13.36
CA ARG A 59 -2.27 -4.15 -13.39
C ARG A 59 -1.21 -3.06 -13.47
N LYS A 60 -1.39 -2.11 -14.38
CA LYS A 60 -0.50 -0.96 -14.56
C LYS A 60 -1.11 0.33 -14.00
N GLU A 61 -1.65 0.27 -12.79
CA GLU A 61 -2.12 1.47 -12.08
C GLU A 61 -0.94 2.42 -11.82
N PRO A 62 -0.95 3.66 -12.33
CA PRO A 62 0.14 4.61 -12.11
C PRO A 62 0.24 5.09 -10.66
N ASP A 63 -0.80 4.83 -9.85
CA ASP A 63 -0.89 5.21 -8.44
C ASP A 63 -0.54 6.68 -8.20
N SER A 64 -1.03 7.56 -9.06
CA SER A 64 -0.80 9.01 -8.94
C SER A 64 -1.47 9.55 -7.68
N ALA A 65 -0.66 9.93 -6.70
CA ALA A 65 -1.13 10.63 -5.51
C ALA A 65 -1.62 12.03 -5.86
N ILE A 66 -2.72 12.44 -5.23
CA ILE A 66 -3.26 13.80 -5.29
C ILE A 66 -3.51 14.25 -3.85
N ILE A 67 -2.86 15.32 -3.43
CA ILE A 67 -3.12 15.93 -2.11
C ILE A 67 -4.32 16.86 -2.25
N MET A 68 -5.37 16.57 -1.48
CA MET A 68 -6.64 17.28 -1.55
C MET A 68 -6.77 18.35 -0.44
N SER A 69 -6.04 18.21 0.67
CA SER A 69 -6.10 19.15 1.81
C SER A 69 -4.87 19.04 2.70
N GLY A 70 -4.74 19.96 3.67
CA GLY A 70 -3.75 19.87 4.75
C GLY A 70 -2.33 20.26 4.38
N VAL A 71 -2.12 20.77 3.16
CA VAL A 71 -0.85 21.30 2.65
C VAL A 71 -1.08 22.68 2.04
N PHE A 72 -0.19 23.62 2.34
CA PHE A 72 -0.13 24.95 1.76
C PHE A 72 1.33 25.33 1.55
N ASP A 73 1.66 25.85 0.37
CA ASP A 73 3.03 26.27 0.01
C ASP A 73 4.10 25.18 0.22
N GLY A 74 3.76 23.91 -0.06
CA GLY A 74 4.66 22.77 0.12
C GLY A 74 4.87 22.32 1.57
N PHE A 75 4.10 22.84 2.52
CA PHE A 75 4.18 22.45 3.93
C PHE A 75 2.83 22.00 4.50
N THR A 76 2.87 21.04 5.42
CA THR A 76 1.69 20.66 6.20
C THR A 76 1.17 21.83 7.02
N THR A 77 -0.15 21.98 7.10
CA THR A 77 -0.81 23.08 7.82
C THR A 77 -1.12 22.74 9.28
N GLY A 78 -1.00 21.47 9.67
CA GLY A 78 -1.46 20.97 10.97
C GLY A 78 -2.93 20.52 10.98
N THR A 79 -3.65 20.76 9.89
CA THR A 79 -5.04 20.30 9.70
C THR A 79 -5.06 18.93 8.99
N PRO A 80 -6.23 18.28 8.85
CA PRO A 80 -6.32 16.97 8.22
C PRO A 80 -5.77 16.98 6.78
N ILE A 81 -4.91 16.01 6.48
CA ILE A 81 -4.32 15.80 5.15
C ILE A 81 -5.12 14.70 4.45
N MET A 82 -5.79 15.03 3.36
CA MET A 82 -6.49 14.05 2.53
C MET A 82 -5.65 13.75 1.28
N ILE A 83 -5.39 12.47 1.04
CA ILE A 83 -4.68 11.99 -0.14
C ILE A 83 -5.60 11.02 -0.90
N MET A 84 -5.73 11.24 -2.20
CA MET A 84 -6.54 10.42 -3.10
C MET A 84 -5.67 9.83 -4.20
N VAL A 85 -5.97 8.58 -4.59
CA VAL A 85 -5.41 7.90 -5.75
C VAL A 85 -6.57 7.33 -6.58
N LYS A 86 -6.66 7.74 -7.84
CA LYS A 86 -7.69 7.24 -8.77
C LYS A 86 -7.41 5.79 -9.17
N ASN A 87 -8.45 5.00 -9.32
CA ASN A 87 -8.36 3.69 -9.97
C ASN A 87 -8.56 3.91 -11.48
N LYS A 88 -7.63 3.48 -12.33
CA LYS A 88 -7.71 3.62 -13.80
C LYS A 88 -7.97 2.30 -14.53
N ASP A 89 -7.47 1.19 -14.00
CA ASP A 89 -7.44 -0.13 -14.67
C ASP A 89 -8.32 -1.16 -13.96
N ALA A 90 -9.45 -0.72 -13.38
CA ALA A 90 -10.40 -1.61 -12.73
C ALA A 90 -11.25 -2.37 -13.77
N ASP A 91 -10.66 -3.39 -14.40
CA ASP A 91 -11.42 -4.32 -15.24
C ASP A 91 -12.16 -5.37 -14.40
N SER A 92 -13.48 -5.27 -14.37
CA SER A 92 -14.34 -6.20 -13.64
C SER A 92 -14.57 -7.51 -14.41
N LYS A 93 -14.36 -7.54 -15.73
CA LYS A 93 -14.62 -8.72 -16.58
C LYS A 93 -13.75 -9.90 -16.17
N ALA A 94 -12.51 -9.63 -15.77
CA ALA A 94 -11.59 -10.64 -15.23
C ALA A 94 -12.13 -11.35 -13.97
N TYR A 95 -13.13 -10.79 -13.29
CA TYR A 95 -13.72 -11.37 -12.08
C TYR A 95 -15.12 -11.94 -12.28
N GLU A 96 -15.76 -11.73 -13.44
CA GLU A 96 -17.11 -12.27 -13.73
C GLU A 96 -17.22 -13.79 -13.53
N PRO A 97 -16.24 -14.63 -13.93
CA PRO A 97 -16.32 -16.07 -13.68
C PRO A 97 -16.36 -16.45 -12.19
N TYR A 98 -15.97 -15.54 -11.30
CA TYR A 98 -15.94 -15.75 -9.85
C TYR A 98 -17.09 -15.04 -9.12
N ALA A 99 -18.03 -14.42 -9.86
CA ALA A 99 -19.11 -13.64 -9.29
C ALA A 99 -20.01 -14.46 -8.35
N ASP A 100 -20.12 -15.76 -8.57
CA ASP A 100 -20.94 -16.69 -7.78
C ASP A 100 -20.10 -17.65 -6.91
N LEU A 101 -18.77 -17.54 -6.92
CA LEU A 101 -17.87 -18.45 -6.20
C LEU A 101 -17.23 -17.76 -4.99
N PHE A 102 -17.08 -18.48 -3.88
CA PHE A 102 -16.23 -18.03 -2.76
C PHE A 102 -14.80 -18.52 -2.96
N ARG A 103 -13.85 -17.59 -3.12
CA ARG A 103 -12.45 -17.97 -3.37
C ARG A 103 -11.79 -18.41 -2.07
N PRO A 104 -11.16 -19.61 -2.01
CA PRO A 104 -10.45 -20.06 -0.82
C PRO A 104 -9.37 -19.05 -0.38
N GLY A 105 -9.31 -18.74 0.91
CA GLY A 105 -8.37 -17.77 1.49
C GLY A 105 -8.75 -16.29 1.31
N HIS A 106 -9.82 -15.98 0.55
CA HIS A 106 -10.32 -14.61 0.41
C HIS A 106 -11.40 -14.27 1.44
N GLY A 107 -11.65 -12.97 1.63
CA GLY A 107 -12.71 -12.46 2.50
C GLY A 107 -14.13 -12.63 1.96
N ASP A 108 -14.35 -13.38 0.88
CA ASP A 108 -15.63 -13.38 0.16
C ASP A 108 -16.80 -13.86 1.04
N ILE A 109 -16.66 -15.03 1.67
CA ILE A 109 -17.71 -15.63 2.50
C ILE A 109 -17.92 -14.86 3.81
N THR A 110 -16.83 -14.37 4.42
CA THR A 110 -16.89 -13.66 5.70
C THR A 110 -17.50 -12.27 5.54
N TYR A 111 -17.25 -11.57 4.42
CA TYR A 111 -17.91 -10.31 4.12
C TYR A 111 -19.40 -10.50 3.87
N LEU A 112 -19.79 -11.52 3.08
CA LEU A 112 -21.20 -11.81 2.85
C LEU A 112 -21.93 -12.15 4.15
N ALA A 113 -21.36 -13.04 4.97
CA ALA A 113 -21.96 -13.45 6.24
C ALA A 113 -22.09 -12.27 7.23
N LYS A 114 -21.11 -11.35 7.25
CA LYS A 114 -21.10 -10.22 8.19
C LYS A 114 -21.96 -9.05 7.75
N TYR A 115 -21.94 -8.69 6.46
CA TYR A 115 -22.54 -7.46 5.95
C TYR A 115 -23.75 -7.70 5.04
N GLY A 116 -24.06 -8.95 4.68
CA GLY A 116 -25.15 -9.29 3.77
C GLY A 116 -24.87 -8.93 2.30
N ILE A 117 -23.71 -8.37 1.99
CA ILE A 117 -23.31 -7.95 0.64
C ILE A 117 -21.84 -8.28 0.38
N ARG A 118 -21.55 -8.69 -0.85
CA ARG A 118 -20.20 -8.98 -1.33
C ARG A 118 -19.93 -8.25 -2.64
N ASP A 119 -18.92 -7.39 -2.66
CA ASP A 119 -18.36 -6.87 -3.92
C ASP A 119 -17.37 -7.90 -4.51
N TRP A 120 -17.87 -8.71 -5.44
CA TRP A 120 -17.10 -9.76 -6.11
C TRP A 120 -16.04 -9.21 -7.07
N ARG A 121 -16.13 -7.93 -7.46
CA ARG A 121 -15.19 -7.27 -8.38
C ARG A 121 -13.87 -7.02 -7.63
N GLY A 122 -12.97 -8.00 -7.69
CA GLY A 122 -11.66 -7.97 -7.04
C GLY A 122 -11.66 -7.72 -5.52
N GLY A 123 -12.68 -8.21 -4.81
CA GLY A 123 -12.75 -8.27 -3.35
C GLY A 123 -13.08 -6.96 -2.64
N GLY A 124 -13.52 -5.92 -3.38
CA GLY A 124 -13.97 -4.65 -2.82
C GLY A 124 -13.02 -4.06 -1.77
N ARG A 125 -13.52 -3.87 -0.55
CA ARG A 125 -12.76 -3.30 0.57
C ARG A 125 -11.70 -4.24 1.17
N ALA A 126 -11.85 -5.55 1.00
CA ALA A 126 -10.86 -6.53 1.46
C ALA A 126 -9.61 -6.60 0.56
N SER A 127 -9.65 -5.92 -0.59
CA SER A 127 -8.57 -5.93 -1.56
C SER A 127 -7.29 -5.29 -1.01
N ALA A 128 -6.14 -5.81 -1.45
CA ALA A 128 -4.84 -5.20 -1.21
C ALA A 128 -4.72 -3.76 -1.76
N ARG A 129 -5.67 -3.29 -2.61
CA ARG A 129 -5.74 -1.90 -3.05
C ARG A 129 -5.83 -0.91 -1.88
N GLU A 130 -6.43 -1.32 -0.75
CA GLU A 130 -6.51 -0.50 0.47
C GLU A 130 -5.13 -0.06 0.98
N THR A 131 -4.07 -0.85 0.73
CA THR A 131 -2.70 -0.54 1.14
C THR A 131 -2.14 0.73 0.52
N VAL A 132 -2.72 1.24 -0.58
CA VAL A 132 -2.37 2.54 -1.17
C VAL A 132 -2.53 3.65 -0.12
N GLY A 133 -3.66 3.67 0.60
CA GLY A 133 -3.90 4.66 1.65
C GLY A 133 -2.90 4.52 2.81
N ARG A 134 -2.51 3.29 3.16
CA ARG A 134 -1.52 3.03 4.20
C ARG A 134 -0.13 3.50 3.81
N VAL A 135 0.30 3.24 2.59
CA VAL A 135 1.62 3.68 2.09
C VAL A 135 1.66 5.19 1.94
N ALA A 136 0.59 5.82 1.46
CA ALA A 136 0.50 7.27 1.37
C ALA A 136 0.64 7.93 2.75
N ALA A 137 -0.08 7.43 3.77
CA ALA A 137 0.08 7.93 5.13
C ALA A 137 1.44 7.58 5.75
N GLY A 138 1.99 6.42 5.41
CA GLY A 138 3.34 6.01 5.79
C GLY A 138 4.40 6.95 5.24
N ALA A 139 4.23 7.49 4.03
CA ALA A 139 5.12 8.51 3.46
C ALA A 139 5.12 9.79 4.29
N VAL A 140 3.94 10.29 4.68
CA VAL A 140 3.82 11.46 5.56
C VAL A 140 4.46 11.20 6.93
N ALA A 141 4.20 10.04 7.53
CA ALA A 141 4.79 9.64 8.80
C ALA A 141 6.33 9.51 8.70
N LYS A 142 6.84 8.95 7.60
CA LYS A 142 8.28 8.85 7.33
C LYS A 142 8.91 10.24 7.29
N THR A 143 8.35 11.20 6.56
CA THR A 143 8.89 12.56 6.49
C THR A 143 8.92 13.24 7.85
N LEU A 144 7.90 13.01 8.69
CA LEU A 144 7.90 13.48 10.09
C LEU A 144 9.04 12.85 10.91
N LEU A 145 9.22 11.53 10.81
CA LEU A 145 10.24 10.77 11.57
C LEU A 145 11.67 11.10 11.14
N GLU A 146 11.91 11.36 9.86
CA GLU A 146 13.24 11.73 9.35
C GLU A 146 13.74 13.04 9.95
N ARG A 147 12.85 13.99 10.27
CA ARG A 147 13.19 15.22 11.02
C ARG A 147 13.65 14.95 12.45
N LYS A 148 13.39 13.75 12.96
CA LYS A 148 13.84 13.27 14.28
C LYS A 148 15.00 12.28 14.15
N ASN A 149 15.65 12.21 12.99
CA ASN A 149 16.72 11.26 12.68
C ASN A 149 16.31 9.79 12.86
N VAL A 150 15.01 9.49 12.72
CA VAL A 150 14.49 8.12 12.78
C VAL A 150 14.34 7.59 11.36
N ARG A 151 14.94 6.43 11.09
CA ARG A 151 14.83 5.72 9.81
C ARG A 151 14.19 4.35 10.02
N ILE A 152 13.35 3.95 9.09
CA ILE A 152 12.65 2.66 9.11
C ILE A 152 12.98 1.92 7.82
N HIS A 153 13.38 0.65 7.97
CA HIS A 153 13.66 -0.25 6.87
C HIS A 153 12.78 -1.49 7.00
N ALA A 154 12.32 -2.00 5.85
CA ALA A 154 11.60 -3.26 5.75
C ALA A 154 12.22 -4.04 4.59
N TYR A 155 12.47 -5.32 4.81
CA TYR A 155 13.15 -6.20 3.86
C TYR A 155 12.64 -7.64 4.03
N THR A 156 12.76 -8.43 2.98
CA THR A 156 12.30 -9.83 2.96
C THR A 156 13.32 -10.73 3.67
N VAL A 157 12.86 -11.53 4.63
CA VAL A 157 13.70 -12.50 5.36
C VAL A 157 13.53 -13.93 4.86
N GLU A 158 12.42 -14.24 4.19
CA GLU A 158 12.14 -15.55 3.62
C GLU A 158 11.10 -15.44 2.51
N LEU A 159 11.31 -16.16 1.39
CA LEU A 159 10.35 -16.28 0.30
C LEU A 159 10.49 -17.66 -0.36
N GLY A 160 9.36 -18.34 -0.59
CA GLY A 160 9.37 -19.66 -1.23
C GLY A 160 10.12 -20.75 -0.45
N GLY A 161 10.30 -20.58 0.86
CA GLY A 161 11.09 -21.47 1.74
C GLY A 161 12.59 -21.18 1.74
N ILE A 162 13.06 -20.18 0.99
CA ILE A 162 14.46 -19.73 0.98
C ILE A 162 14.61 -18.63 2.02
N LYS A 163 15.46 -18.84 3.03
CA LYS A 163 15.73 -17.88 4.10
C LYS A 163 16.97 -17.04 3.79
N ALA A 164 16.94 -15.76 4.16
CA ALA A 164 18.10 -14.90 4.17
C ALA A 164 18.98 -15.22 5.39
N GLU A 165 20.28 -15.39 5.17
CA GLU A 165 21.26 -15.64 6.23
C GLU A 165 22.01 -14.35 6.60
N LYS A 166 22.19 -13.47 5.62
CA LYS A 166 22.85 -12.16 5.78
C LYS A 166 21.82 -11.05 5.95
N ARG A 167 22.25 -9.93 6.54
CA ARG A 167 21.42 -8.74 6.74
C ARG A 167 22.17 -7.46 6.36
N ASP A 168 22.52 -7.31 5.09
CA ASP A 168 23.06 -6.06 4.57
C ASP A 168 21.93 -5.16 4.05
N ILE A 169 21.58 -4.12 4.82
CA ILE A 169 20.54 -3.16 4.44
C ILE A 169 20.92 -2.40 3.16
N LYS A 170 22.21 -2.28 2.82
CA LYS A 170 22.66 -1.55 1.63
C LYS A 170 22.31 -2.25 0.31
N VAL A 171 21.97 -3.53 0.36
CA VAL A 171 21.64 -4.31 -0.85
C VAL A 171 20.15 -4.54 -1.04
N MET A 172 19.30 -4.16 -0.09
CA MET A 172 17.86 -4.42 -0.16
C MET A 172 17.24 -3.82 -1.43
N ASP A 173 17.55 -2.57 -1.79
CA ASP A 173 16.97 -1.93 -2.97
C ASP A 173 17.65 -2.35 -4.29
N LYS A 174 18.61 -3.30 -4.25
CA LYS A 174 19.34 -3.81 -5.43
C LYS A 174 18.73 -5.09 -6.02
N ASN A 175 17.71 -5.65 -5.39
CA ASN A 175 17.00 -6.83 -5.88
C ASN A 175 15.48 -6.63 -5.78
N MET A 176 14.73 -7.38 -6.60
CA MET A 176 13.29 -7.22 -6.74
C MET A 176 12.46 -7.64 -5.51
N PHE A 177 13.05 -8.40 -4.59
CA PHE A 177 12.37 -8.89 -3.39
C PHE A 177 12.68 -8.07 -2.14
N PHE A 178 13.47 -7.01 -2.26
CA PHE A 178 13.96 -6.24 -1.11
C PHE A 178 14.65 -7.12 -0.06
N CYS A 179 15.33 -8.18 -0.46
CA CYS A 179 16.03 -9.10 0.43
C CYS A 179 17.40 -8.50 0.82
N PRO A 180 17.83 -8.55 2.09
CA PRO A 180 19.12 -7.99 2.52
C PRO A 180 20.29 -8.99 2.31
N ASP A 181 20.06 -10.03 1.52
CA ASP A 181 21.00 -11.10 1.19
C ASP A 181 20.87 -11.42 -0.30
N MET A 182 21.89 -11.07 -1.08
CA MET A 182 21.85 -11.22 -2.55
C MET A 182 21.85 -12.69 -2.99
N ASP A 183 22.53 -13.57 -2.25
CA ASP A 183 22.59 -15.00 -2.57
C ASP A 183 21.20 -15.62 -2.33
N ALA A 184 20.57 -15.27 -1.21
CA ALA A 184 19.20 -15.68 -0.93
C ALA A 184 18.21 -15.09 -1.95
N ALA A 185 18.37 -13.82 -2.35
CA ALA A 185 17.52 -13.16 -3.34
C ALA A 185 17.53 -13.88 -4.71
N GLU A 186 18.71 -14.31 -5.17
CA GLU A 186 18.85 -15.05 -6.43
C GLU A 186 18.15 -16.43 -6.33
N ASN A 187 18.32 -17.12 -5.21
CA ASN A 187 17.66 -18.40 -4.97
C ASN A 187 16.14 -18.26 -4.84
N MET A 188 15.67 -17.19 -4.19
CA MET A 188 14.25 -16.83 -4.16
C MET A 188 13.72 -16.61 -5.59
N GLU A 189 14.46 -15.90 -6.45
CA GLU A 189 14.07 -15.66 -7.84
C GLU A 189 13.88 -16.95 -8.63
N LYS A 190 14.87 -17.87 -8.53
CA LYS A 190 14.82 -19.19 -9.18
C LYS A 190 13.65 -20.03 -8.70
N ARG A 191 13.22 -19.84 -7.45
CA ARG A 191 12.14 -20.63 -6.83
C ARG A 191 10.73 -20.15 -7.21
N VAL A 192 10.57 -18.86 -7.50
CA VAL A 192 9.27 -18.23 -7.80
C VAL A 192 9.01 -18.01 -9.29
N LYS A 193 10.05 -18.16 -10.14
CA LYS A 193 9.88 -18.37 -11.58
C LYS A 193 9.38 -19.79 -11.85
#